data_AF-A0A2U3QUT4-F1
#
_entry.id   AF-A0A2U3QUT4-F1
#
_cell.length_a   1.000
_cell.length_b   1.000
_cell.length_c   1.000
_cell.angle_alpha   90.00
_cell.angle_beta   90.00
_cell.angle_gamma   90.00
#
_symmetry.space_group_name_H-M   'P 1'
#
loop_
_entity.id
_entity.type
_entity.pdbx_description
1 polymer ?
#
loop_
_entity_poly.entity_id
_entity_poly.type
_entity_poly.pdbx_seq_one_letter_code
_entity_poly.pdbx_strand_id
1 'polypeptide(L)'
;MQNFGDYISFDMETKFLEILENRNSIRTKPRNIFKIKEKGYFFPINRQVLFSDHRVCELKDEATEYILVQSLFCYFNIIIKLELDLVNNICKKIIDNITIVKYNATQRQGAYTVS
;
A
#
# COMPACT_ATOMS: atom_id res chain seq x y z
N MET A 1 -20.34 9.88 37.51
CA MET A 1 -19.01 10.11 36.92
C MET A 1 -19.13 9.88 35.42
N GLN A 2 -19.16 10.95 34.63
CA GLN A 2 -19.18 10.85 33.16
C GLN A 2 -17.76 10.50 32.68
N ASN A 3 -17.65 9.41 31.90
CA ASN A 3 -16.41 8.96 31.28
C ASN A 3 -16.02 9.95 30.18
N PHE A 4 -15.09 10.86 30.46
CA PHE A 4 -14.56 11.82 29.49
C PHE A 4 -13.69 11.16 28.38
N GLY A 5 -13.37 9.86 28.51
CA GLY A 5 -12.59 9.10 27.52
C GLY A 5 -13.36 8.70 26.26
N ASP A 6 -14.68 8.54 26.35
CA ASP A 6 -15.49 8.01 25.23
C ASP A 6 -15.81 9.08 24.17
N TYR A 7 -15.84 10.35 24.55
CA TYR A 7 -16.20 11.46 23.66
C TYR A 7 -15.08 11.90 22.71
N ILE A 8 -13.81 11.75 23.11
CA ILE A 8 -12.65 12.09 22.26
C ILE A 8 -12.42 11.02 21.17
N SER A 9 -12.83 9.78 21.45
CA SER A 9 -12.70 8.63 20.54
C SER A 9 -13.64 8.71 19.33
N PHE A 10 -14.89 9.11 19.52
CA PHE A 10 -15.91 9.09 18.46
C PHE A 10 -15.70 10.15 17.37
N ASP A 11 -15.27 11.35 17.74
CA ASP A 11 -15.04 12.47 16.80
C ASP A 11 -13.87 12.18 15.85
N MET A 12 -12.79 11.60 16.37
CA MET A 12 -11.61 11.23 15.58
C MET A 12 -11.90 10.10 14.58
N GLU A 13 -12.68 9.08 14.97
CA GLU A 13 -13.02 7.96 14.09
C GLU A 13 -13.90 8.42 12.91
N THR A 14 -14.89 9.28 13.16
CA THR A 14 -15.78 9.80 12.12
C THR A 14 -15.03 10.71 11.15
N LYS A 15 -14.21 11.62 11.67
CA LYS A 15 -13.36 12.51 10.88
C LYS A 15 -12.33 11.76 10.04
N PHE A 16 -11.83 10.64 10.54
CA PHE A 16 -10.92 9.78 9.79
C PHE A 16 -11.60 9.15 8.56
N LEU A 17 -12.84 8.67 8.70
CA LEU A 17 -13.61 8.13 7.56
C LEU A 17 -13.87 9.21 6.50
N GLU A 18 -14.22 10.43 6.91
CA GLU A 18 -14.39 11.55 5.99
C GLU A 18 -13.11 11.90 5.22
N ILE A 19 -11.95 11.86 5.90
CA ILE A 19 -10.65 12.08 5.25
C ILE A 19 -10.37 10.96 4.25
N LEU A 20 -10.62 9.70 4.61
CA LEU A 20 -10.42 8.55 3.72
C LEU A 20 -11.26 8.67 2.46
N GLU A 21 -12.56 8.93 2.58
CA GLU A 21 -13.46 9.09 1.42
C GLU A 21 -12.98 10.19 0.47
N ASN A 22 -12.50 11.31 1.01
CA ASN A 22 -12.06 12.45 0.20
C ASN A 22 -10.66 12.28 -0.40
N ARG A 23 -9.79 11.46 0.20
CA ARG A 23 -8.39 11.32 -0.22
C ARG A 23 -8.06 10.00 -0.91
N ASN A 24 -8.98 9.03 -0.93
CA ASN A 24 -8.72 7.73 -1.53
C ASN A 24 -8.40 7.87 -3.03
N SER A 25 -7.28 7.29 -3.44
CA SER A 25 -6.80 7.32 -4.83
C SER A 25 -7.75 6.60 -5.78
N ILE A 26 -8.49 5.60 -5.30
CA ILE A 26 -9.53 4.91 -6.07
C ILE A 26 -10.61 5.91 -6.55
N ARG A 27 -10.99 6.88 -5.71
CA ARG A 27 -12.02 7.88 -6.03
C ARG A 27 -11.44 9.11 -6.74
N THR A 28 -10.29 9.59 -6.27
CA THR A 28 -9.69 10.84 -6.77
C THR A 28 -8.86 10.65 -8.04
N LYS A 29 -8.34 9.45 -8.28
CA LYS A 29 -7.48 9.10 -9.43
C LYS A 29 -7.79 7.68 -9.97
N PRO A 30 -9.04 7.40 -10.39
CA PRO A 30 -9.49 6.05 -10.76
C PRO A 30 -8.77 5.43 -11.97
N ARG A 31 -8.13 6.25 -12.81
CA ARG A 31 -7.39 5.79 -14.00
C ARG A 31 -5.99 6.38 -14.03
N ASN A 32 -5.19 6.03 -13.05
CA ASN A 32 -3.79 6.44 -13.01
C ASN A 32 -3.00 5.62 -14.03
N ILE A 33 -2.99 6.09 -15.28
CA ILE A 33 -2.24 5.46 -16.38
C ILE A 33 -0.79 5.93 -16.25
N PHE A 34 0.15 4.99 -16.07
CA PHE A 34 1.57 5.29 -16.09
C PHE A 34 1.95 5.91 -17.44
N LYS A 35 2.40 7.16 -17.42
CA LYS A 35 2.90 7.83 -18.63
C LYS A 35 4.34 7.35 -18.89
N ILE A 36 4.48 6.33 -19.73
CA ILE A 36 5.76 5.77 -20.21
C ILE A 36 6.37 6.73 -21.26
N LYS A 37 6.51 8.02 -20.96
CA LYS A 37 7.07 9.01 -21.90
C LYS A 37 8.40 9.62 -21.45
N GLU A 38 8.80 9.40 -20.21
CA GLU A 38 10.04 9.95 -19.68
C GLU A 38 11.20 8.97 -19.91
N LYS A 39 12.31 9.49 -20.45
CA LYS A 39 13.58 8.74 -20.51
C LYS A 39 14.13 8.60 -19.10
N GLY A 40 14.34 7.37 -18.65
CA GLY A 40 14.91 7.07 -17.35
C GLY A 40 14.55 5.66 -16.90
N TYR A 41 15.19 5.21 -15.82
CA TYR A 41 14.88 3.92 -15.22
C TYR A 41 13.63 4.01 -14.34
N PHE A 42 12.67 3.12 -14.57
CA PHE A 42 11.44 3.04 -13.76
C PHE A 42 11.67 2.49 -12.35
N PHE A 43 12.81 1.84 -12.12
CA PHE A 43 13.27 1.40 -10.81
C PHE A 43 14.60 2.09 -10.49
N PRO A 44 14.80 2.60 -9.27
CA PRO A 44 16.01 3.32 -8.93
C PRO A 44 17.19 2.35 -8.75
N ILE A 45 18.29 2.59 -9.49
CA ILE A 45 19.52 1.76 -9.47
C ILE A 45 20.05 1.59 -8.04
N ASN A 46 20.04 2.65 -7.24
CA ASN A 46 20.56 2.61 -5.86
C ASN A 46 19.79 1.69 -4.91
N ARG A 47 18.60 1.20 -5.29
CA ARG A 47 17.83 0.22 -4.52
C ARG A 47 18.02 -1.21 -5.01
N GLN A 48 18.80 -1.41 -6.08
CA GLN A 48 19.04 -2.72 -6.63
C GLN A 48 20.38 -3.27 -6.11
N VAL A 49 20.27 -4.22 -5.19
CA VAL A 49 21.39 -4.90 -4.52
C VAL A 49 22.34 -5.56 -5.51
N LEU A 50 21.83 -6.04 -6.66
CA LEU A 50 22.66 -6.66 -7.69
C LEU A 50 23.77 -5.74 -8.21
N PHE A 51 23.55 -4.42 -8.25
CA PHE A 51 24.60 -3.45 -8.65
C PHE A 51 25.65 -3.20 -7.56
N SER A 52 25.60 -3.91 -6.44
CA SER A 52 26.72 -3.93 -5.48
C SER A 52 27.82 -4.89 -5.94
N ASP A 53 27.55 -5.78 -6.88
CA ASP A 53 28.51 -6.72 -7.46
C ASP A 53 29.14 -6.14 -8.73
N HIS A 54 30.48 -6.05 -8.75
CA HIS A 54 31.26 -5.54 -9.87
C HIS A 54 30.90 -6.19 -11.21
N ARG A 55 30.59 -7.49 -11.23
CA ARG A 55 30.24 -8.23 -12.46
C ARG A 55 28.95 -7.73 -13.09
N VAL A 56 28.04 -7.21 -12.27
CA VAL A 56 26.75 -6.64 -12.73
C VAL A 56 26.95 -5.20 -13.19
N CYS A 57 27.84 -4.45 -12.55
CA CYS A 57 28.20 -3.08 -12.97
C CYS A 57 28.90 -3.03 -14.33
N GLU A 58 29.61 -4.10 -14.70
CA GLU A 58 30.29 -4.23 -16.00
C GLU A 58 29.34 -4.61 -17.15
N LEU A 59 28.05 -4.86 -16.85
CA LEU A 59 27.05 -5.17 -17.86
C LEU A 59 26.72 -3.94 -18.72
N LYS A 60 26.34 -4.20 -19.98
CA LYS A 60 25.89 -3.16 -20.92
C LYS A 60 24.54 -2.58 -20.52
N ASP A 61 24.24 -1.38 -21.04
CA ASP A 61 22.99 -0.63 -20.78
C ASP A 61 21.72 -1.47 -20.94
N GLU A 62 21.65 -2.35 -21.95
CA GLU A 62 20.50 -3.22 -22.20
C GLU A 62 20.22 -4.19 -21.04
N ALA A 63 21.28 -4.77 -20.45
CA ALA A 63 21.16 -5.68 -19.32
C ALA A 63 20.77 -4.92 -18.04
N THR A 64 21.32 -3.71 -17.85
CA THR A 64 20.93 -2.81 -16.75
C THR A 64 19.45 -2.45 -16.84
N GLU A 65 18.96 -2.07 -18.02
CA GLU A 65 17.55 -1.76 -18.24
C GLU A 65 16.66 -2.97 -17.94
N TYR A 66 17.04 -4.15 -18.45
CA TYR A 66 16.31 -5.39 -18.19
C TYR A 66 16.20 -5.69 -16.70
N ILE A 67 17.30 -5.62 -15.96
CA ILE A 67 17.34 -5.84 -14.51
C ILE A 67 16.37 -4.88 -13.81
N LEU A 68 16.36 -3.60 -14.17
CA LEU A 68 15.54 -2.59 -13.51
C LEU A 68 14.05 -2.77 -13.80
N VAL A 69 13.68 -3.17 -15.01
CA VAL A 69 12.29 -3.54 -15.35
C VAL A 69 11.83 -4.76 -14.55
N GLN A 70 12.66 -5.80 -14.46
CA GLN A 70 12.34 -6.99 -13.66
C GLN A 70 12.24 -6.65 -12.16
N SER A 71 13.07 -5.73 -11.68
CA SER A 71 13.03 -5.25 -10.29
C SER A 71 11.71 -4.55 -9.99
N LEU A 72 11.23 -3.70 -10.90
CA LEU A 72 9.94 -3.05 -10.78
C LEU A 72 8.80 -4.07 -10.75
N PHE A 73 8.83 -5.05 -11.65
CA PHE A 73 7.81 -6.09 -11.70
C PHE A 73 7.78 -6.91 -10.40
N CYS A 74 8.95 -7.31 -9.90
CA CYS A 74 9.08 -8.01 -8.62
C CYS A 74 8.53 -7.16 -7.45
N TYR A 75 8.89 -5.88 -7.41
CA TYR A 75 8.40 -4.93 -6.40
C TYR A 75 6.87 -4.82 -6.39
N PHE A 76 6.24 -4.67 -7.55
CA PHE A 76 4.78 -4.64 -7.63
C PHE A 76 4.14 -5.96 -7.20
N ASN A 77 4.70 -7.09 -7.61
CA ASN A 77 4.18 -8.40 -7.20
C ASN A 77 4.26 -8.58 -5.68
N ILE A 78 5.32 -8.10 -5.04
CA ILE A 78 5.45 -8.13 -3.57
C ILE A 78 4.35 -7.28 -2.92
N ILE A 79 4.12 -6.05 -3.41
CA ILE A 79 3.04 -5.21 -2.89
C ILE A 79 1.69 -5.90 -3.06
N ILE A 80 1.36 -6.36 -4.27
CA ILE A 80 0.07 -7.02 -4.55
C ILE A 80 -0.12 -8.23 -3.63
N LYS A 81 0.94 -9.04 -3.45
CA LYS A 81 0.88 -10.20 -2.57
C LYS A 81 0.65 -9.81 -1.11
N LEU A 82 1.34 -8.78 -0.62
CA LEU A 82 1.12 -8.28 0.74
C LEU A 82 -0.31 -7.77 0.94
N GLU A 83 -0.85 -7.02 -0.02
CA GLU A 83 -2.22 -6.51 0.05
C GLU A 83 -3.24 -7.66 0.09
N LEU A 84 -3.10 -8.65 -0.81
CA LEU A 84 -4.04 -9.77 -0.89
C LEU A 84 -3.91 -10.76 0.29
N ASP A 85 -2.69 -11.18 0.60
CA ASP A 85 -2.47 -12.27 1.57
C ASP A 85 -2.45 -11.78 3.02
N LEU A 86 -2.05 -10.54 3.27
CA LEU A 86 -1.92 -10.02 4.63
C LEU A 86 -3.01 -9.00 4.95
N VAL A 87 -3.07 -7.90 4.19
CA VAL A 87 -3.96 -6.78 4.51
C VAL A 87 -5.43 -7.21 4.41
N ASN A 88 -5.85 -7.76 3.28
CA ASN A 88 -7.23 -8.20 3.08
C ASN A 88 -7.65 -9.30 4.07
N ASN A 89 -6.76 -10.23 4.38
CA ASN A 89 -7.04 -11.28 5.35
C ASN A 89 -7.22 -10.72 6.78
N ILE A 90 -6.43 -9.70 7.16
CA ILE A 90 -6.59 -9.04 8.46
C ILE A 90 -7.88 -8.21 8.48
N CYS A 91 -8.15 -7.40 7.45
CA CYS A 91 -9.39 -6.62 7.34
C CYS A 91 -10.62 -7.52 7.44
N LYS A 92 -10.62 -8.67 6.75
CA LYS A 92 -11.71 -9.64 6.85
C LYS A 92 -11.92 -10.16 8.27
N LYS A 93 -10.85 -10.50 8.98
CA LYS A 93 -10.95 -10.95 10.40
C LYS A 93 -11.49 -9.85 11.31
N ILE A 94 -11.16 -8.59 11.05
CA ILE A 94 -11.68 -7.43 11.79
C ILE A 94 -13.18 -7.25 11.50
N ILE A 95 -13.57 -7.31 10.23
CA ILE A 95 -14.96 -7.21 9.76
C ILE A 95 -15.82 -8.31 10.39
N ASP A 96 -15.35 -9.56 10.34
CA ASP A 96 -16.06 -10.71 10.90
C ASP A 96 -15.98 -10.74 12.44
N ASN A 97 -15.22 -9.83 13.05
CA ASN A 97 -15.01 -9.69 14.49
C ASN A 97 -14.48 -10.96 15.18
N ILE A 98 -13.67 -11.75 14.45
CA ILE A 98 -13.08 -13.04 14.88
C ILE A 98 -11.74 -12.82 15.60
N THR A 99 -11.24 -11.59 15.63
CA THR A 99 -10.02 -11.20 16.33
C THR A 99 -10.15 -11.30 17.85
N ILE A 100 -8.99 -11.42 18.52
CA ILE A 100 -8.86 -11.41 19.99
C ILE A 100 -9.37 -10.08 20.55
N VAL A 101 -9.01 -8.97 19.89
CA VAL A 101 -9.54 -7.63 20.19
C VAL A 101 -10.88 -7.46 19.48
N LYS A 102 -11.88 -6.92 20.18
CA LYS A 102 -13.18 -6.61 19.59
C LYS A 102 -13.20 -5.19 19.05
N TYR A 103 -13.67 -5.04 17.82
CA TYR A 103 -13.74 -3.75 17.13
C TYR A 103 -15.18 -3.25 17.06
N ASN A 104 -15.36 -1.94 17.26
CA ASN A 104 -16.67 -1.30 17.19
C ASN A 104 -17.19 -1.22 15.73
N ALA A 105 -18.44 -0.82 15.52
CA ALA A 105 -19.03 -0.78 14.18
C ALA A 105 -18.30 0.19 13.23
N THR A 106 -17.89 1.37 13.71
CA THR A 106 -17.17 2.39 12.93
C THR A 106 -15.80 1.92 12.47
N GLN A 107 -15.05 1.24 13.36
CA GLN A 107 -13.75 0.65 13.08
C GLN A 107 -13.86 -0.48 12.05
N ARG A 108 -14.89 -1.33 12.15
CA ARG A 108 -15.18 -2.36 11.15
C ARG A 108 -15.55 -1.76 9.80
N GLN A 109 -16.30 -0.65 9.79
CA GLN A 109 -16.59 0.10 8.57
C GLN A 109 -15.31 0.61 7.90
N GLY A 110 -14.36 1.14 8.68
CA GLY A 110 -13.06 1.56 8.16
C GLY A 110 -12.27 0.43 7.49
N ALA A 111 -12.38 -0.81 8.00
CA ALA A 111 -11.72 -1.97 7.39
C ALA A 111 -12.24 -2.29 5.98
N TYR A 112 -13.52 -2.02 5.68
CA TYR A 112 -14.07 -2.16 4.32
C TYR A 112 -13.55 -1.11 3.34
N THR A 113 -13.14 0.07 3.83
CA THR A 113 -12.58 1.14 2.97
C THR A 113 -11.12 0.89 2.62
N VAL A 114 -10.41 0.13 3.46
CA VAL A 114 -8.99 -0.22 3.27
C VAL A 114 -8.82 -1.46 2.38
N SER A 115 -9.70 -2.48 2.51
CA SER A 115 -9.67 -3.68 1.66
C SER A 115 -10.18 -3.42 0.26
#